data_AF-A0A937KJR5-F1
#
_entry.id   AF-A0A937KJR5-F1
#
_cell.length_a   1.000
_cell.length_b   1.000
_cell.length_c   1.000
_cell.angle_alpha   90.00
_cell.angle_beta   90.00
_cell.angle_gamma   90.00
#
_symmetry.space_group_name_H-M   'P 1'
#
loop_
_entity.id
_entity.type
_entity.pdbx_description
1 polymer ?
#
loop_
_entity_poly.entity_id
_entity_poly.type
_entity_poly.pdbx_seq_one_letter_code
_entity_poly.pdbx_strand_id
1 'polypeptide(L)'
;GADCALITDGRFSGGTWGFCIGHVAPEAVDGGPIAFVRDGDIIRIDVPSLSLDLVVDDDELARRRDGWEPMAPRYTSGVLGKYARLAQGAERGAITNPL
;
A
#
# COMPACT_ATOMS: atom_id res chain seq x y z
N GLY A 1 14.89 -11.39 11.17
CA GLY A 1 13.86 -12.08 10.38
C GLY A 1 12.60 -12.17 11.19
N ALA A 2 12.63 -12.94 12.28
CA ALA A 2 11.47 -13.17 13.14
C ALA A 2 11.01 -11.91 13.92
N ASP A 3 11.90 -10.94 14.17
CA ASP A 3 11.60 -9.79 15.04
C ASP A 3 11.06 -8.55 14.31
N CYS A 4 10.90 -8.63 12.99
CA CYS A 4 10.43 -7.50 12.18
C CYS A 4 9.52 -7.99 11.05
N ALA A 5 8.46 -7.23 10.80
CA ALA A 5 7.55 -7.44 9.67
C ALA A 5 7.87 -6.46 8.53
N LEU A 6 7.72 -6.93 7.29
CA LEU A 6 7.87 -6.13 6.08
C LEU A 6 6.50 -5.99 5.39
N ILE A 7 6.09 -4.77 5.09
CA ILE A 7 4.79 -4.45 4.50
C ILE A 7 5.00 -3.49 3.32
N THR A 8 4.34 -3.75 2.20
CA THR A 8 4.39 -2.88 1.01
C THR A 8 3.12 -3.01 0.18
N ASP A 9 2.74 -1.93 -0.51
CA ASP A 9 1.77 -1.93 -1.61
C ASP A 9 2.35 -2.56 -2.89
N GLY A 10 3.67 -2.66 -3.00
CA GLY A 10 4.39 -3.42 -4.02
C GLY A 10 4.43 -4.92 -3.75
N ARG A 11 5.56 -5.54 -4.07
CA ARG A 11 5.75 -7.00 -3.98
C ARG A 11 7.14 -7.36 -3.45
N PHE A 12 7.25 -8.52 -2.80
CA PHE A 12 8.52 -9.13 -2.41
C PHE A 12 8.90 -10.29 -3.34
N SER A 13 10.19 -10.60 -3.45
CA SER A 13 10.70 -11.82 -4.10
C SER A 13 11.45 -12.68 -3.08
N GLY A 14 10.84 -13.80 -2.69
CA GLY A 14 11.35 -14.67 -1.62
C GLY A 14 10.96 -14.18 -0.22
N GLY A 15 10.47 -15.09 0.62
CA GLY A 15 10.14 -14.78 2.01
C GLY A 15 11.37 -14.83 2.89
N THR A 16 11.56 -13.83 3.74
CA THR A 16 12.45 -13.97 4.90
C THR A 16 11.77 -14.86 5.95
N TRP A 17 12.49 -15.28 7.01
CA TRP A 17 11.95 -16.07 8.12
C TRP A 17 10.91 -15.32 9.00
N GLY A 18 10.24 -14.29 8.48
CA GLY A 18 9.28 -13.44 9.19
C GLY A 18 8.11 -12.99 8.32
N PHE A 19 7.26 -12.10 8.84
CA PHE A 19 6.11 -11.58 8.10
C PHE A 19 6.56 -10.71 6.91
N CYS A 20 6.13 -11.07 5.71
CA CYS A 20 6.29 -10.26 4.50
C CYS A 20 4.94 -10.16 3.79
N ILE A 21 4.30 -9.00 3.88
CA ILE A 21 2.95 -8.73 3.36
C ILE A 21 3.09 -7.76 2.18
N GLY A 22 2.82 -8.25 0.97
CA GLY A 22 2.78 -7.44 -0.23
C GLY A 22 1.35 -7.20 -0.70
N HIS A 23 1.20 -6.44 -1.78
CA HIS A 23 -0.09 -6.14 -2.43
C HIS A 23 -1.11 -5.49 -1.48
N VAL A 24 -0.64 -4.69 -0.51
CA VAL A 24 -1.54 -3.88 0.32
C VAL A 24 -2.30 -2.91 -0.57
N ALA A 25 -3.62 -2.98 -0.51
CA ALA A 25 -4.52 -2.19 -1.34
C ALA A 25 -5.61 -1.50 -0.49
N PRO A 26 -6.06 -0.27 -0.82
CA PRO A 26 -5.55 0.58 -1.90
C PRO A 26 -4.07 0.97 -1.69
N GLU A 27 -3.32 1.12 -2.78
CA GLU A 27 -1.89 1.47 -2.72
C GLU A 27 -1.68 2.92 -2.26
N ALA A 28 -0.43 3.30 -1.95
CA ALA A 28 -0.15 4.61 -1.40
C ALA A 28 -0.54 5.74 -2.37
N VAL A 29 -0.35 5.55 -3.69
CA VAL A 29 -0.69 6.57 -4.71
C VAL A 29 -2.20 6.76 -4.87
N ASP A 30 -3.01 5.79 -4.44
CA ASP A 30 -4.48 5.84 -4.47
C ASP A 30 -5.07 6.37 -3.15
N GLY A 31 -4.21 6.77 -2.20
CA GLY A 31 -4.65 7.29 -0.90
C GLY A 31 -5.18 6.20 0.04
N GLY A 32 -4.68 4.97 -0.10
CA GLY A 32 -4.97 3.91 0.87
C GLY A 32 -4.38 4.19 2.25
N PRO A 33 -4.78 3.46 3.30
CA PRO A 33 -4.26 3.66 4.67
C PRO A 33 -2.73 3.65 4.77
N ILE A 34 -2.05 2.86 3.92
CA ILE A 34 -0.59 2.78 3.85
C ILE A 34 0.08 4.12 3.50
N ALA A 35 -0.62 5.03 2.79
CA ALA A 35 -0.12 6.37 2.47
C ALA A 35 0.03 7.27 3.71
N PHE A 36 -0.67 6.94 4.80
CA PHE A 36 -0.78 7.80 5.99
C PHE A 36 -0.05 7.24 7.21
N VAL A 37 0.66 6.12 7.07
CA VAL A 37 1.52 5.58 8.13
C VAL A 37 2.63 6.58 8.43
N ARG A 38 2.90 6.79 9.72
CA ARG A 38 3.99 7.62 10.23
C ARG A 38 4.86 6.80 11.19
N ASP A 39 6.11 7.21 11.33
CA ASP A 39 7.04 6.58 12.28
C ASP A 39 6.45 6.56 13.69
N GLY A 40 6.46 5.40 14.32
CA GLY A 40 5.92 5.18 15.66
C GLY A 40 4.45 4.74 15.70
N ASP A 41 3.73 4.74 14.58
CA ASP A 41 2.40 4.13 14.53
C ASP A 41 2.46 2.63 14.81
N ILE A 42 1.43 2.10 15.45
CA ILE A 42 1.30 0.67 15.72
C ILE A 42 0.59 -0.01 14.56
N ILE A 43 1.20 -1.07 14.02
CA ILE A 43 0.58 -1.94 13.02
C ILE A 43 0.35 -3.31 13.66
N ARG A 44 -0.90 -3.79 13.63
CA ARG A 44 -1.28 -5.11 14.14
C ARG A 44 -1.47 -6.08 12.99
N ILE A 45 -0.78 -7.22 13.08
CA ILE A 45 -0.92 -8.35 12.16
C ILE A 45 -1.61 -9.47 12.93
N ASP A 46 -2.80 -9.87 12.49
CA ASP A 46 -3.57 -10.96 13.10
C ASP A 46 -3.88 -12.03 12.03
N VAL A 47 -3.11 -13.11 12.06
CA VAL A 47 -3.23 -14.22 11.10
C VAL A 47 -4.54 -15.00 11.27
N PRO A 48 -4.96 -15.38 12.49
CA PRO A 48 -6.26 -16.01 12.69
C PRO A 48 -7.45 -15.23 12.11
N SER A 49 -7.47 -13.90 12.26
CA SER A 49 -8.56 -13.07 11.75
C SER A 49 -8.34 -12.56 10.32
N LEU A 50 -7.16 -12.82 9.73
CA LEU A 50 -6.73 -12.34 8.42
C LEU A 50 -6.74 -10.81 8.33
N SER A 51 -6.40 -10.11 9.42
CA SER A 51 -6.37 -8.65 9.49
C SER A 51 -4.95 -8.07 9.49
N LEU A 52 -4.86 -6.87 8.91
CA LEU A 52 -3.71 -5.99 8.98
C LEU A 52 -4.23 -4.58 9.32
N ASP A 53 -4.07 -4.18 10.57
CA ASP A 53 -4.66 -2.95 11.09
C ASP A 53 -3.59 -1.89 11.35
N LEU A 54 -3.78 -0.69 10.81
CA LEU A 54 -3.10 0.52 11.29
C LEU A 54 -3.87 1.01 12.52
N VAL A 55 -3.28 0.86 13.71
CA VAL A 55 -3.93 1.17 14.98
C VAL A 55 -3.80 2.67 15.27
N VAL A 56 -4.52 3.46 14.49
CA VAL A 56 -4.62 4.92 14.56
C VAL A 56 -6.10 5.28 14.48
N ASP A 57 -6.54 6.21 15.32
CA ASP A 57 -7.94 6.66 15.34
C ASP A 57 -8.38 7.23 13.99
N ASP A 58 -9.63 6.96 13.60
CA ASP A 58 -10.20 7.41 12.32
C ASP A 58 -10.14 8.93 12.16
N ASP A 59 -10.32 9.69 13.25
CA ASP A 59 -10.21 11.16 13.25
C ASP A 59 -8.79 11.63 12.93
N GLU A 60 -7.77 10.91 13.40
CA GLU A 60 -6.38 11.22 13.05
C GLU A 60 -6.10 10.85 11.60
N LEU A 61 -6.56 9.69 11.12
CA LEU A 61 -6.42 9.33 9.71
C LEU A 61 -7.14 10.33 8.79
N ALA A 62 -8.30 10.84 9.19
CA ALA A 62 -9.01 11.89 8.47
C ALA A 62 -8.19 13.19 8.43
N ARG A 63 -7.57 13.60 9.54
CA ARG A 63 -6.64 14.75 9.56
C ARG A 63 -5.42 14.54 8.67
N ARG A 64 -4.86 13.32 8.62
CA ARG A 64 -3.70 13.01 7.76
C ARG A 64 -4.06 13.02 6.26
N ARG A 65 -5.31 12.74 5.93
CA ARG A 65 -5.86 12.82 4.56
C ARG A 65 -6.10 14.24 4.09
N ASP A 66 -6.30 15.19 5.00
CA ASP A 66 -6.59 16.58 4.64
C ASP A 66 -5.41 17.21 3.88
N GLY A 67 -5.69 17.75 2.70
CA GLY A 67 -4.69 18.31 1.80
C GLY A 67 -3.70 17.30 1.20
N TRP A 68 -3.97 15.99 1.32
CA TRP A 68 -3.11 14.96 0.72
C TRP A 68 -3.25 14.95 -0.80
N GLU A 69 -2.11 14.92 -1.48
CA GLU A 69 -2.02 14.70 -2.93
C GLU A 69 -0.95 13.62 -3.19
N PRO A 70 -1.18 12.73 -4.18
CA PRO A 70 -0.19 11.73 -4.53
C PRO A 70 1.07 12.37 -5.10
N MET A 71 2.22 11.70 -4.92
CA MET A 71 3.46 12.12 -5.55
C MET A 71 3.32 12.15 -7.07
N ALA A 72 3.92 13.15 -7.71
CA ALA A 72 3.94 13.24 -9.16
C ALA A 72 4.56 11.97 -9.78
N PRO A 73 3.95 11.38 -10.84
CA PRO A 73 4.49 10.19 -11.48
C PRO A 73 5.91 10.41 -11.98
N ARG A 74 6.83 9.50 -11.63
CA ARG A 74 8.22 9.55 -12.09
C ARG A 74 8.34 9.46 -13.62
N TYR A 75 7.43 8.76 -14.27
CA TYR A 75 7.38 8.59 -15.71
C TYR A 75 6.05 9.10 -16.27
N THR A 76 6.10 10.22 -16.99
CA THR A 76 4.90 10.85 -17.59
C THR A 76 4.63 10.38 -19.03
N SER A 77 5.60 9.72 -19.66
CA SER A 77 5.54 9.21 -21.04
C SER A 77 6.11 7.77 -21.15
N GLY A 78 6.10 7.22 -22.37
CA GLY A 78 6.59 5.86 -22.63
C GLY A 78 5.71 4.76 -22.05
N VAL A 79 6.26 3.54 -21.96
CA VAL A 79 5.51 2.35 -21.51
C VAL A 79 5.08 2.46 -20.04
N LEU A 80 5.94 2.98 -19.16
CA LEU A 80 5.62 3.15 -17.74
C LEU A 80 4.57 4.24 -17.51
N GLY A 81 4.62 5.34 -18.28
CA GLY A 81 3.56 6.34 -18.24
C GLY A 81 2.21 5.81 -18.73
N LYS A 82 2.19 4.89 -19.72
CA LYS A 82 0.96 4.19 -20.12
C LYS A 82 0.46 3.25 -19.02
N TYR A 83 1.36 2.46 -18.45
CA TYR A 83 1.03 1.48 -17.39
C TYR A 83 0.44 2.19 -16.16
N ALA A 84 1.10 3.22 -15.63
CA ALA A 84 0.62 3.98 -14.48
C ALA A 84 -0.75 4.63 -14.68
N ARG A 85 -1.16 4.89 -15.94
CA ARG A 85 -2.49 5.43 -16.26
C ARG A 85 -3.58 4.36 -16.40
N LEU A 86 -3.22 3.11 -16.64
CA LEU A 86 -4.16 2.06 -17.04
C LEU A 86 -4.24 0.89 -16.05
N ALA A 87 -3.18 0.65 -15.30
CA ALA A 87 -3.12 -0.43 -14.34
C ALA A 87 -4.18 -0.21 -13.25
N GLN A 88 -4.96 -1.26 -12.98
CA GLN A 88 -5.85 -1.32 -11.83
C GLN A 88 -5.08 -1.75 -10.58
N GLY A 89 -5.67 -1.56 -9.39
CA GLY A 89 -5.05 -1.96 -8.14
C GLY A 89 -4.71 -3.46 -8.07
N ALA A 90 -3.78 -3.82 -7.18
CA ALA A 90 -3.32 -5.19 -7.01
C ALA A 90 -4.46 -6.15 -6.58
N GLU A 91 -5.47 -5.64 -5.88
CA GLU A 91 -6.70 -6.36 -5.51
C GLU A 91 -7.56 -6.76 -6.71
N ARG A 92 -7.30 -6.16 -7.88
CA ARG A 92 -7.91 -6.47 -9.18
C ARG A 92 -6.94 -7.17 -10.14
N GLY A 93 -5.75 -7.54 -9.67
CA GLY A 93 -4.74 -8.27 -10.44
C GLY A 93 -3.87 -7.41 -11.35
N ALA A 94 -3.79 -6.09 -11.14
CA ALA A 94 -2.92 -5.19 -11.89
C ALA A 94 -3.11 -5.22 -13.42
N ILE A 95 -4.34 -5.49 -13.86
CA ILE A 95 -4.71 -5.53 -15.28
C ILE A 95 -4.75 -4.12 -15.89
N THR A 96 -4.48 -4.01 -17.20
CA THR A 96 -4.45 -2.72 -17.92
C THR A 96 -5.54 -2.58 -18.98
N ASN A 97 -6.45 -3.54 -19.08
CA ASN A 97 -7.52 -3.48 -20.08
C ASN A 97 -8.63 -2.54 -19.58
N PRO A 98 -9.04 -1.55 -20.38
CA PRO A 98 -10.34 -0.93 -20.16
C PRO A 98 -11.39 -2.02 -20.42
N LEU A 99 -12.35 -2.18 -19.51
CA LEU A 99 -13.53 -3.03 -19.74
C LEU A 99 -14.22 -2.63 -21.05
#